data_AF-A0A531L4I0-F1
#
_entry.id   AF-A0A531L4I0-F1
#
_cell.length_a   1.000
_cell.length_b   1.000
_cell.length_c   1.000
_cell.angle_alpha   90.00
_cell.angle_beta   90.00
_cell.angle_gamma   90.00
#
_symmetry.space_group_name_H-M   'P 1'
#
loop_
_entity.id
_entity.type
_entity.pdbx_description
1 polymer ?
#
loop_
_entity_poly.entity_id
_entity_poly.type
_entity_poly.pdbx_seq_one_letter_code
_entity_poly.pdbx_strand_id
1 'polypeptide(L)'
;ANIPLADELREEMADFILRHKQFPEALQKSMAERLYLEGVRSETTFGPFTLAQTAKVSVNPKTGRPYYLVHWAAFDGSANLPLVYMVTVEDSSEEMIGQLVDRNGKLNEKVDIPLPVEGLLNPELAHRFDDFTEKNSAYTLSPATIAVNLDKDFEQLHPKQLRRVVLGPFYSAGITDNNSTVTDVLDKVRKPENAWLLTWTIQEVYSKAEKPGRKGLFSSEKATQEFFIDTDDLEAARQGVSSYEKHALIPHEAYQALYAAGEAQKIFSGYKVHILSKGQVISDV
;
A
#
# COMPACT_ATOMS: atom_id res chain seq x y z
N ALA A 1 29.65 -9.09 10.05
CA ALA A 1 29.97 -10.48 10.44
C ALA A 1 29.86 -11.35 9.20
N ASN A 2 30.74 -12.34 9.02
CA ASN A 2 30.66 -13.23 7.85
C ASN A 2 29.68 -14.36 8.19
N ILE A 3 28.41 -14.19 7.85
CA ILE A 3 27.39 -15.24 8.04
C ILE A 3 27.68 -16.36 7.03
N PRO A 4 27.81 -17.63 7.46
CA PRO A 4 28.08 -18.77 6.57
C PRO A 4 27.07 -18.88 5.42
N LEU A 5 27.41 -19.63 4.38
CA LEU A 5 26.52 -19.83 3.23
C LEU A 5 25.25 -20.58 3.67
N ALA A 6 24.15 -20.37 2.94
CA ALA A 6 22.87 -21.01 3.27
C ALA A 6 22.96 -22.55 3.27
N ASP A 7 23.77 -23.13 2.38
CA ASP A 7 23.99 -24.57 2.30
C ASP A 7 24.78 -25.09 3.52
N GLU A 8 25.83 -24.38 3.94
CA GLU A 8 26.63 -24.71 5.13
C GLU A 8 25.76 -24.67 6.41
N LEU A 9 24.94 -23.62 6.56
CA LEU A 9 24.00 -23.51 7.68
C LEU A 9 22.99 -24.66 7.68
N ARG A 10 22.50 -25.11 6.51
CA ARG A 10 21.59 -26.27 6.43
C ARG A 10 22.27 -27.56 6.87
N GLU A 11 23.52 -27.79 6.50
CA GLU A 11 24.30 -28.95 6.94
C GLU A 11 24.53 -28.94 8.45
N GLU A 12 24.94 -27.79 9.01
CA GLU A 12 25.11 -27.61 10.45
C GLU A 12 23.80 -27.84 11.22
N MET A 13 22.68 -27.32 10.70
CA MET A 13 21.36 -27.56 11.28
C MET A 13 21.01 -29.06 11.28
N ALA A 14 21.25 -29.76 10.18
CA ALA A 14 20.99 -31.20 10.09
C ALA A 14 21.84 -32.00 11.08
N ASP A 15 23.13 -31.69 11.18
CA ASP A 15 24.05 -32.33 12.13
C ASP A 15 23.65 -32.07 13.59
N PHE A 16 23.28 -30.83 13.93
CA PHE A 16 22.77 -30.48 15.26
C PHE A 16 21.52 -31.28 15.62
N ILE A 17 20.54 -31.36 14.71
CA ILE A 17 19.30 -32.11 14.91
C ILE A 17 19.60 -33.59 15.16
N LEU A 18 20.49 -34.20 14.37
CA LEU A 18 20.83 -35.61 14.50
C LEU A 18 21.60 -35.92 15.80
N ARG A 19 22.51 -35.03 16.22
CA ARG A 19 23.32 -35.22 17.44
C ARG A 19 22.55 -34.93 18.72
N HIS A 20 21.85 -33.81 18.76
CA HIS A 20 21.22 -33.30 19.98
C HIS A 20 19.73 -33.64 20.08
N LYS A 21 19.13 -34.15 18.98
CA LYS A 21 17.68 -34.41 18.89
C LYS A 21 16.83 -33.19 19.27
N GLN A 22 17.34 -32.01 18.98
CA GLN A 22 16.74 -30.71 19.30
C GLN A 22 16.80 -29.81 18.06
N PHE A 23 15.85 -28.88 17.95
CA PHE A 23 15.81 -27.90 16.87
C PHE A 23 16.84 -26.76 17.11
N PRO A 24 17.68 -26.39 16.11
CA PRO A 24 18.73 -25.41 16.27
C PRO A 24 18.23 -23.98 15.97
N GLU A 25 17.51 -23.38 16.91
CA GLU A 25 16.92 -22.03 16.76
C GLU A 25 17.97 -20.96 16.38
N ALA A 26 19.16 -21.01 16.98
CA ALA A 26 20.23 -20.05 16.68
C ALA A 26 20.72 -20.16 15.23
N LEU A 27 20.89 -21.38 14.70
CA LEU A 27 21.31 -21.60 13.31
C LEU A 27 20.19 -21.23 12.34
N GLN A 28 18.93 -21.51 12.69
CA GLN A 28 17.78 -21.06 11.90
C GLN A 28 17.74 -19.54 11.78
N LYS A 29 17.99 -18.81 12.89
CA LYS A 29 18.06 -17.35 12.89
C LYS A 29 19.18 -16.84 12.00
N SER A 30 20.38 -17.43 12.08
CA SER A 30 21.49 -17.08 11.19
C SER A 30 21.18 -17.39 9.71
N MET A 31 20.49 -18.48 9.42
CA MET A 31 20.06 -18.83 8.07
C MET A 31 19.01 -17.85 7.54
N ALA A 32 18.04 -17.44 8.36
CA ALA A 32 17.06 -16.43 7.99
C ALA A 32 17.73 -15.09 7.69
N GLU A 33 18.70 -14.66 8.50
CA GLU A 33 19.49 -13.44 8.25
C GLU A 33 20.31 -13.56 6.94
N ARG A 34 20.93 -14.72 6.69
CA ARG A 34 21.67 -14.97 5.44
C ARG A 34 20.78 -14.83 4.22
N LEU A 35 19.64 -15.53 4.21
CA LEU A 35 18.69 -15.49 3.10
C LEU A 35 18.09 -14.10 2.92
N TYR A 36 17.83 -13.38 4.01
CA TYR A 36 17.40 -11.98 3.96
C TYR A 36 18.44 -11.10 3.27
N LEU A 37 19.72 -11.17 3.66
CA LEU A 37 20.79 -10.37 3.06
C LEU A 37 21.06 -10.73 1.59
N GLU A 38 20.92 -12.02 1.23
CA GLU A 38 20.96 -12.46 -0.17
C GLU A 38 19.77 -11.91 -0.97
N GLY A 39 18.58 -11.94 -0.38
CA GLY A 39 17.37 -11.35 -0.95
C GLY A 39 17.47 -9.84 -1.11
N VAL A 40 18.06 -9.11 -0.17
CA VAL A 40 18.29 -7.66 -0.28
C VAL A 40 19.25 -7.31 -1.41
N ARG A 41 20.20 -8.21 -1.72
CA ARG A 41 21.08 -8.05 -2.88
C ARG A 41 20.37 -8.34 -4.21
N SER A 42 19.26 -9.08 -4.19
CA SER A 42 18.40 -9.22 -5.36
C SER A 42 17.62 -7.91 -5.54
N GLU A 43 17.60 -7.38 -6.77
CA GLU A 43 17.03 -6.05 -7.08
C GLU A 43 15.50 -5.95 -6.89
N THR A 44 14.84 -6.99 -6.39
CA THR A 44 13.39 -7.07 -6.17
C THR A 44 13.01 -6.79 -4.71
N THR A 45 13.56 -5.73 -4.11
CA THR A 45 13.19 -5.30 -2.76
C THR A 45 12.30 -4.06 -2.78
N PHE A 46 11.44 -3.94 -1.77
CA PHE A 46 10.69 -2.71 -1.54
C PHE A 46 11.67 -1.65 -1.02
N GLY A 47 12.10 -0.76 -1.92
CA GLY A 47 13.06 0.30 -1.60
C GLY A 47 12.48 1.39 -0.70
N PRO A 48 13.32 2.34 -0.26
CA PRO A 48 12.87 3.52 0.50
C PRO A 48 11.78 4.31 -0.22
N PHE A 49 11.86 4.35 -1.55
CA PHE A 49 10.91 5.03 -2.41
C PHE A 49 10.87 4.34 -3.78
N THR A 50 9.67 4.20 -4.33
CA THR A 50 9.40 3.76 -5.71
C THR A 50 8.71 4.91 -6.42
N LEU A 51 9.25 5.32 -7.57
CA LEU A 51 8.74 6.44 -8.37
C LEU A 51 7.28 6.22 -8.78
N ALA A 52 6.61 7.34 -9.08
CA ALA A 52 5.27 7.29 -9.61
C ALA A 52 5.23 6.57 -10.94
N GLN A 53 4.14 5.83 -11.18
CA GLN A 53 3.89 5.14 -12.43
C GLN A 53 2.40 5.21 -12.78
N THR A 54 2.10 5.62 -14.00
CA THR A 54 0.74 5.64 -14.53
C THR A 54 0.35 4.25 -15.02
N ALA A 55 -0.57 3.60 -14.32
CA ALA A 55 -1.03 2.24 -14.61
C ALA A 55 -2.29 2.20 -15.50
N LYS A 56 -3.06 3.28 -15.54
CA LYS A 56 -4.28 3.35 -16.35
C LYS A 56 -4.57 4.77 -16.82
N VAL A 57 -5.11 4.89 -18.03
CA VAL A 57 -5.58 6.14 -18.62
C VAL A 57 -6.98 5.92 -19.18
N SER A 58 -7.87 6.89 -19.00
CA SER A 58 -9.20 6.92 -19.61
C SER A 58 -9.72 8.36 -19.62
N VAL A 59 -11.00 8.56 -19.94
CA VAL A 59 -11.63 9.88 -20.02
C VAL A 59 -12.89 9.88 -19.17
N ASN A 60 -13.10 10.93 -18.38
CA ASN A 60 -14.34 11.10 -17.65
C ASN A 60 -15.42 11.62 -18.62
N PRO A 61 -16.49 10.86 -18.88
CA PRO A 61 -17.52 11.25 -19.85
C PRO A 61 -18.35 12.47 -19.40
N LYS A 62 -18.33 12.83 -18.12
CA LYS A 62 -19.05 13.99 -17.58
C LYS A 62 -18.27 15.29 -17.76
N THR A 63 -16.96 15.25 -17.60
CA THR A 63 -16.10 16.45 -17.66
C THR A 63 -15.36 16.57 -18.99
N GLY A 64 -15.25 15.48 -19.75
CA GLY A 64 -14.44 15.41 -20.97
C GLY A 64 -12.94 15.48 -20.70
N ARG A 65 -12.50 15.35 -19.43
CA ARG A 65 -11.08 15.38 -19.05
C ARG A 65 -10.49 13.97 -19.07
N PRO A 66 -9.25 13.78 -19.56
CA PRO A 66 -8.52 12.55 -19.30
C PRO A 66 -8.34 12.37 -17.78
N TYR A 67 -8.34 11.11 -17.33
CA TYR A 67 -7.97 10.77 -15.96
C TYR A 67 -6.98 9.61 -15.95
N TYR A 68 -6.09 9.66 -14.96
CA TYR A 68 -5.00 8.72 -14.77
C TYR A 68 -5.17 7.99 -13.44
N LEU A 69 -4.83 6.71 -13.42
CA LEU A 69 -4.51 5.98 -12.19
C LEU A 69 -2.99 5.93 -12.05
N VAL A 70 -2.47 6.66 -11.08
CA VAL A 70 -1.03 6.72 -10.80
C VAL A 70 -0.78 6.08 -9.45
N HIS A 71 0.26 5.25 -9.34
CA HIS A 71 0.68 4.69 -8.06
C HIS A 71 2.16 4.94 -7.80
N TRP A 72 2.54 5.01 -6.53
CA TRP A 72 3.92 5.07 -6.06
C TRP A 72 4.00 4.40 -4.70
N ALA A 73 5.22 4.20 -4.18
CA ALA A 73 5.40 3.53 -2.91
C ALA A 73 6.54 4.15 -2.10
N ALA A 74 6.44 4.09 -0.78
CA ALA A 74 7.47 4.59 0.13
C ALA A 74 7.56 3.71 1.37
N PHE A 75 8.76 3.57 1.91
CA PHE A 75 8.98 2.90 3.19
C PHE A 75 9.20 3.94 4.27
N ASP A 76 8.27 4.04 5.22
CA ASP A 76 8.43 4.95 6.35
C ASP A 76 9.33 4.30 7.40
N GLY A 77 10.58 4.76 7.48
CA GLY A 77 11.57 4.21 8.41
C GLY A 77 11.25 4.50 9.89
N SER A 78 10.44 5.51 10.20
CA SER A 78 10.06 5.82 11.59
C SER A 78 8.96 4.90 12.09
N ALA A 79 7.97 4.62 11.23
CA ALA A 79 6.89 3.68 11.53
C ALA A 79 7.27 2.22 11.22
N ASN A 80 8.34 2.00 10.45
CA ASN A 80 8.75 0.69 9.91
C ASN A 80 7.64 0.03 9.09
N LEU A 81 6.97 0.82 8.23
CA LEU A 81 5.81 0.39 7.45
C LEU A 81 6.01 0.70 5.95
N PRO A 82 5.84 -0.29 5.05
CA PRO A 82 5.67 -0.04 3.63
C PRO A 82 4.31 0.60 3.35
N LEU A 83 4.32 1.65 2.53
CA LEU A 83 3.16 2.43 2.14
C LEU A 83 3.03 2.39 0.62
N VAL A 84 1.86 2.01 0.12
CA VAL A 84 1.53 2.07 -1.31
C VAL A 84 0.44 3.10 -1.51
N TYR A 85 0.69 4.04 -2.41
CA TYR A 85 -0.23 5.13 -2.72
C TYR A 85 -0.78 4.93 -4.12
N MET A 86 -2.07 5.24 -4.28
CA MET A 86 -2.74 5.28 -5.57
C MET A 86 -3.56 6.56 -5.62
N VAL A 87 -3.47 7.31 -6.71
CA VAL A 87 -4.31 8.46 -6.97
C VAL A 87 -5.02 8.30 -8.32
N THR A 88 -6.33 8.55 -8.30
CA THR A 88 -7.10 8.83 -9.51
C THR A 88 -7.16 10.35 -9.66
N VAL A 89 -6.62 10.87 -10.77
CA VAL A 89 -6.51 12.30 -11.01
C VAL A 89 -7.02 12.64 -12.41
N GLU A 90 -7.86 13.66 -12.51
CA GLU A 90 -8.27 14.24 -13.80
C GLU A 90 -7.30 15.34 -14.20
N ASP A 91 -6.98 15.44 -15.50
CA ASP A 91 -6.06 16.44 -16.04
C ASP A 91 -6.82 17.38 -16.98
N SER A 92 -6.84 18.66 -16.64
CA SER A 92 -7.51 19.71 -17.41
C SER A 92 -6.55 20.49 -18.33
N SER A 93 -5.33 19.99 -18.58
CA SER A 93 -4.39 20.62 -19.51
C SER A 93 -4.93 20.54 -20.92
N GLU A 94 -4.91 21.67 -21.65
CA GLU A 94 -5.43 21.75 -23.02
C GLU A 94 -4.72 20.77 -23.96
N GLU A 95 -3.41 20.60 -23.79
CA GLU A 95 -2.61 19.66 -24.58
C GLU A 95 -3.04 18.21 -24.34
N MET A 96 -3.17 17.79 -23.08
CA MET A 96 -3.57 16.42 -22.75
C MET A 96 -5.01 16.13 -23.21
N ILE A 97 -5.92 17.10 -23.08
CA ILE A 97 -7.28 16.99 -23.63
C ILE A 97 -7.23 16.84 -25.16
N GLY A 98 -6.50 17.72 -25.85
CA GLY A 98 -6.41 17.72 -27.31
C GLY A 98 -5.79 16.45 -27.90
N GLN A 99 -4.84 15.84 -27.18
CA GLN A 99 -4.22 14.58 -27.59
C GLN A 99 -5.10 13.37 -27.25
N LEU A 100 -5.59 13.27 -26.02
CA LEU A 100 -6.19 12.05 -25.47
C LEU A 100 -7.71 11.95 -25.65
N VAL A 101 -8.41 13.05 -25.95
CA VAL A 101 -9.87 13.07 -26.02
C VAL A 101 -10.33 13.25 -27.45
N ASP A 102 -11.18 12.34 -27.93
CA ASP A 102 -11.77 12.43 -29.26
C ASP A 102 -12.95 13.41 -29.32
N ARG A 103 -13.50 13.63 -30.53
CA ARG A 103 -14.65 14.52 -30.74
C ARG A 103 -15.94 14.06 -30.04
N ASN A 104 -16.00 12.81 -29.60
CA ASN A 104 -17.14 12.23 -28.90
C ASN A 104 -16.95 12.22 -27.38
N GLY A 105 -15.85 12.80 -26.86
CA GLY A 105 -15.54 12.79 -25.43
C GLY A 105 -15.05 11.44 -24.90
N LYS A 106 -14.51 10.58 -25.78
CA LYS A 106 -13.91 9.28 -25.44
C LYS A 106 -12.38 9.34 -25.54
N LEU A 107 -11.72 8.32 -25.00
CA LEU A 107 -10.28 8.15 -25.19
C LEU A 107 -9.98 7.99 -26.69
N ASN A 108 -9.01 8.75 -27.18
CA ASN A 108 -8.58 8.73 -28.56
C ASN A 108 -7.83 7.43 -28.89
N GLU A 109 -8.52 6.48 -29.54
CA GLU A 109 -7.97 5.16 -29.90
C GLU A 109 -6.77 5.22 -30.86
N LYS A 110 -6.49 6.38 -31.47
CA LYS A 110 -5.32 6.56 -32.35
C LYS A 110 -4.03 6.84 -31.59
N VAL A 111 -4.13 7.18 -30.30
CA VAL A 111 -2.96 7.41 -29.44
C VAL A 111 -2.63 6.10 -28.75
N ASP A 112 -1.48 5.54 -29.10
CA ASP A 112 -0.93 4.39 -28.39
C ASP A 112 -0.25 4.87 -27.10
N ILE A 113 -0.73 4.38 -25.96
CA ILE A 113 -0.21 4.73 -24.64
C ILE A 113 0.44 3.46 -24.07
N PRO A 114 1.78 3.40 -23.98
CA PRO A 114 2.48 2.21 -23.54
C PRO A 114 2.36 2.07 -22.02
N LEU A 115 1.25 1.51 -21.54
CA LEU A 115 1.03 1.29 -20.11
C LEU A 115 1.82 0.07 -19.61
N PRO A 116 2.45 0.15 -18.42
CA PRO A 116 2.51 1.33 -17.55
C PRO A 116 3.53 2.39 -18.04
N VAL A 117 3.25 3.66 -17.76
CA VAL A 117 4.15 4.79 -18.09
C VAL A 117 4.85 5.27 -16.82
N GLU A 118 6.18 5.42 -16.85
CA GLU A 118 6.94 6.01 -15.74
C GLU A 118 6.52 7.47 -15.49
N GLY A 119 6.29 7.81 -14.23
CA GLY A 119 5.80 9.11 -13.80
C GLY A 119 4.32 9.35 -14.10
N LEU A 120 3.93 10.62 -13.99
CA LEU A 120 2.64 11.11 -14.47
C LEU A 120 2.64 11.16 -16.00
N LEU A 121 1.54 10.73 -16.63
CA LEU A 121 1.42 10.73 -18.09
C LEU A 121 1.67 12.11 -18.73
N ASN A 122 1.27 13.19 -18.07
CA ASN A 122 1.50 14.56 -18.55
C ASN A 122 2.98 14.93 -18.39
N PRO A 123 3.75 15.03 -19.49
CA PRO A 123 5.20 15.22 -19.42
C PRO A 123 5.60 16.59 -18.85
N GLU A 124 4.75 17.61 -18.98
CA GLU A 124 5.01 18.95 -18.42
C GLU A 124 4.94 18.95 -16.89
N LEU A 125 4.17 18.02 -16.32
CA LEU A 125 3.94 17.91 -14.89
C LEU A 125 4.69 16.74 -14.24
N ALA A 126 5.20 15.79 -15.02
CA ALA A 126 5.81 14.54 -14.54
C ALA A 126 6.90 14.74 -13.48
N HIS A 127 7.94 15.52 -13.78
CA HIS A 127 9.02 15.76 -12.81
C HIS A 127 8.55 16.44 -11.52
N ARG A 128 7.63 17.41 -11.63
CA ARG A 128 7.05 18.08 -10.45
C ARG A 128 6.17 17.12 -9.65
N PHE A 129 5.49 16.20 -10.32
CA PHE A 129 4.68 15.16 -9.69
C PHE A 129 5.55 14.16 -8.93
N ASP A 130 6.70 13.76 -9.49
CA ASP A 130 7.66 12.91 -8.79
C ASP A 130 8.17 13.58 -7.50
N ASP A 131 8.62 14.84 -7.59
CA ASP A 131 9.01 15.65 -6.43
C ASP A 131 7.88 15.76 -5.38
N PHE A 132 6.63 15.88 -5.84
CA PHE A 132 5.47 15.94 -4.98
C PHE A 132 5.27 14.61 -4.22
N THR A 133 5.35 13.48 -4.93
CA THR A 133 5.18 12.16 -4.33
C THR A 133 6.27 11.86 -3.31
N GLU A 134 7.52 12.22 -3.56
CA GLU A 134 8.62 12.06 -2.60
C GLU A 134 8.36 12.85 -1.30
N LYS A 135 7.93 14.12 -1.42
CA LYS A 135 7.68 15.01 -0.26
C LYS A 135 6.42 14.65 0.54
N ASN A 136 5.44 13.98 -0.07
CA ASN A 136 4.13 13.73 0.54
C ASN A 136 3.90 12.26 0.92
N SER A 137 4.97 11.44 1.02
CA SER A 137 4.87 10.01 1.30
C SER A 137 5.14 9.58 2.75
N ALA A 138 5.24 10.53 3.69
CA ALA A 138 5.40 10.21 5.11
C ALA A 138 4.10 9.60 5.69
N TYR A 139 4.23 8.61 6.58
CA TYR A 139 3.06 7.97 7.21
C TYR A 139 2.24 8.96 8.06
N THR A 140 2.93 9.90 8.70
CA THR A 140 2.33 10.94 9.57
C THR A 140 1.44 11.93 8.83
N LEU A 141 1.58 12.03 7.50
CA LEU A 141 0.74 12.90 6.68
C LEU A 141 -0.58 12.18 6.36
N SER A 142 -1.72 12.84 6.62
CA SER A 142 -3.01 12.21 6.34
C SER A 142 -3.31 12.16 4.83
N PRO A 143 -4.00 11.12 4.34
CA PRO A 143 -4.40 11.03 2.92
C PRO A 143 -5.14 12.27 2.42
N ALA A 144 -6.02 12.85 3.24
CA ALA A 144 -6.71 14.11 2.91
C ALA A 144 -5.76 15.28 2.74
N THR A 145 -4.71 15.39 3.57
CA THR A 145 -3.71 16.46 3.43
C THR A 145 -2.93 16.30 2.12
N ILE A 146 -2.57 15.07 1.76
CA ILE A 146 -1.90 14.78 0.49
C ILE A 146 -2.81 15.17 -0.68
N ALA A 147 -4.09 14.79 -0.63
CA ALA A 147 -5.03 15.12 -1.69
C ALA A 147 -5.25 16.64 -1.83
N VAL A 148 -5.31 17.37 -0.71
CA VAL A 148 -5.40 18.84 -0.68
C VAL A 148 -4.12 19.49 -1.21
N ASN A 149 -2.94 18.98 -0.84
CA ASN A 149 -1.66 19.49 -1.36
C ASN A 149 -1.58 19.26 -2.88
N LEU A 150 -1.98 18.09 -3.37
CA LEU A 150 -2.01 17.78 -4.81
C LEU A 150 -2.95 18.73 -5.56
N ASP A 151 -4.18 18.88 -5.04
CA ASP A 151 -5.17 19.80 -5.62
C ASP A 151 -4.72 21.26 -5.54
N LYS A 152 -3.85 21.64 -4.60
CA LYS A 152 -3.32 23.00 -4.50
C LYS A 152 -2.14 23.24 -5.43
N ASP A 153 -1.16 22.34 -5.43
CA ASP A 153 0.15 22.53 -6.05
C ASP A 153 0.13 22.39 -7.58
N PHE A 154 -0.89 21.72 -8.12
CA PHE A 154 -1.06 21.49 -9.55
C PHE A 154 -2.33 22.17 -10.06
N GLU A 155 -2.19 23.16 -10.94
CA GLU A 155 -3.33 23.92 -11.45
C GLU A 155 -4.25 23.09 -12.34
N GLN A 156 -3.67 22.21 -13.17
CA GLN A 156 -4.42 21.39 -14.11
C GLN A 156 -4.81 20.01 -13.57
N LEU A 157 -4.34 19.61 -12.39
CA LEU A 157 -4.65 18.28 -11.84
C LEU A 157 -5.75 18.36 -10.79
N HIS A 158 -6.74 17.49 -10.94
CA HIS A 158 -7.95 17.43 -10.13
C HIS A 158 -8.04 16.05 -9.47
N PRO A 159 -7.45 15.85 -8.29
CA PRO A 159 -7.49 14.56 -7.60
C PRO A 159 -8.92 14.16 -7.23
N LYS A 160 -9.35 12.99 -7.71
CA LYS A 160 -10.70 12.46 -7.47
C LYS A 160 -10.73 11.43 -6.36
N GLN A 161 -9.67 10.65 -6.21
CA GLN A 161 -9.54 9.65 -5.16
C GLN A 161 -8.07 9.45 -4.84
N LEU A 162 -7.71 9.42 -3.56
CA LEU A 162 -6.39 9.02 -3.09
C LEU A 162 -6.56 7.88 -2.09
N ARG A 163 -5.86 6.77 -2.34
CA ARG A 163 -5.84 5.59 -1.50
C ARG A 163 -4.42 5.33 -1.03
N ARG A 164 -4.25 5.12 0.28
CA ARG A 164 -3.02 4.63 0.90
C ARG A 164 -3.25 3.25 1.49
N VAL A 165 -2.46 2.28 1.05
CA VAL A 165 -2.38 0.94 1.64
C VAL A 165 -1.16 0.90 2.55
N VAL A 166 -1.39 0.69 3.84
CA VAL A 166 -0.37 0.54 4.87
C VAL A 166 -0.17 -0.96 5.08
N LEU A 167 0.99 -1.49 4.72
CA LEU A 167 1.28 -2.91 4.85
C LEU A 167 1.87 -3.22 6.22
N GLY A 168 1.30 -4.22 6.88
CA GLY A 168 1.79 -4.75 8.14
C GLY A 168 1.00 -4.31 9.37
N PRO A 169 1.46 -4.73 10.56
CA PRO A 169 2.60 -5.64 10.77
C PRO A 169 2.40 -7.04 10.16
N PHE A 170 3.49 -7.64 9.69
CA PHE A 170 3.55 -9.07 9.38
C PHE A 170 4.05 -9.80 10.61
N TYR A 171 3.33 -10.84 11.05
CA TYR A 171 3.72 -11.69 12.16
C TYR A 171 4.08 -13.07 11.63
N SER A 172 5.18 -13.62 12.14
CA SER A 172 5.60 -15.00 11.89
C SER A 172 6.20 -15.58 13.17
N ALA A 173 5.93 -16.86 13.43
CA ALA A 173 6.56 -17.62 14.49
C ALA A 173 8.10 -17.48 14.47
N GLY A 174 8.72 -17.28 15.63
CA GLY A 174 10.17 -17.19 15.82
C GLY A 174 10.94 -16.04 15.13
N ILE A 175 10.27 -15.11 14.44
CA ILE A 175 10.96 -14.04 13.66
C ILE A 175 10.57 -12.63 14.11
N THR A 176 9.34 -12.39 14.55
CA THR A 176 8.82 -11.04 14.83
C THR A 176 8.53 -10.81 16.31
N ASP A 177 9.28 -9.90 16.95
CA ASP A 177 9.21 -9.60 18.40
C ASP A 177 8.18 -8.50 18.77
N ASN A 178 7.40 -7.97 17.81
CA ASN A 178 6.58 -6.76 18.02
C ASN A 178 5.24 -6.97 18.74
N ASN A 179 4.83 -8.21 19.04
CA ASN A 179 3.67 -8.50 19.90
C ASN A 179 3.75 -9.93 20.44
N SER A 180 4.10 -10.09 21.72
CA SER A 180 4.36 -11.42 22.29
C SER A 180 3.16 -12.35 22.16
N THR A 181 1.92 -11.88 22.33
CA THR A 181 0.75 -12.78 22.35
C THR A 181 0.45 -13.41 20.99
N VAL A 182 0.58 -12.68 19.88
CA VAL A 182 0.32 -13.24 18.54
C VAL A 182 1.42 -14.24 18.20
N THR A 183 2.68 -13.87 18.40
CA THR A 183 3.83 -14.72 18.14
C THR A 183 3.79 -16.00 19.00
N ASP A 184 3.50 -15.88 20.30
CA ASP A 184 3.38 -17.02 21.25
C ASP A 184 2.32 -18.04 20.83
N VAL A 185 1.24 -17.59 20.17
CA VAL A 185 0.21 -18.50 19.64
C VAL A 185 0.62 -19.07 18.30
N LEU A 186 1.25 -18.28 17.43
CA LEU A 186 1.78 -18.76 16.15
C LEU A 186 2.86 -19.83 16.36
N ASP A 187 3.69 -19.72 17.40
CA ASP A 187 4.70 -20.72 17.78
C ASP A 187 4.09 -22.10 18.13
N LYS A 188 2.79 -22.14 18.48
CA LYS A 188 2.05 -23.37 18.79
C LYS A 188 1.37 -23.98 17.57
N VAL A 189 1.42 -23.32 16.41
CA VAL A 189 0.89 -23.84 15.15
C VAL A 189 1.74 -25.02 14.71
N ARG A 190 1.11 -26.16 14.40
CA ARG A 190 1.82 -27.41 14.16
C ARG A 190 2.62 -27.37 12.86
N LYS A 191 2.11 -26.71 11.83
CA LYS A 191 2.79 -26.52 10.54
C LYS A 191 3.45 -25.13 10.47
N PRO A 192 4.79 -25.03 10.50
CA PRO A 192 5.48 -23.74 10.44
C PRO A 192 5.11 -22.91 9.22
N GLU A 193 4.83 -23.53 8.07
CA GLU A 193 4.41 -22.82 6.85
C GLU A 193 3.04 -22.11 6.98
N ASN A 194 2.25 -22.47 7.99
CA ASN A 194 0.97 -21.86 8.30
C ASN A 194 1.06 -20.85 9.46
N ALA A 195 2.23 -20.67 10.08
CA ALA A 195 2.40 -19.91 11.31
C ALA A 195 2.67 -18.41 11.06
N TRP A 196 1.78 -17.75 10.30
CA TRP A 196 1.91 -16.34 9.97
C TRP A 196 0.57 -15.60 9.94
N LEU A 197 0.63 -14.28 10.09
CA LEU A 197 -0.49 -13.35 9.97
C LEU A 197 -0.01 -12.09 9.24
N LEU A 198 -0.66 -11.74 8.13
CA LEU A 198 -0.41 -10.50 7.40
C LEU A 198 -1.58 -9.54 7.64
N THR A 199 -1.31 -8.34 8.14
CA THR A 199 -2.31 -7.28 8.20
C THR A 199 -2.03 -6.16 7.21
N TRP A 200 -3.07 -5.45 6.80
CA TRP A 200 -2.93 -4.18 6.10
C TRP A 200 -4.11 -3.27 6.39
N THR A 201 -3.89 -1.97 6.23
CA THR A 201 -4.92 -0.95 6.37
C THR A 201 -5.09 -0.22 5.05
N ILE A 202 -6.34 -0.03 4.63
CA ILE A 202 -6.70 0.80 3.48
C ILE A 202 -7.28 2.09 4.03
N GLN A 203 -6.65 3.20 3.68
CA GLN A 203 -7.10 4.54 3.99
C GLN A 203 -7.44 5.25 2.69
N GLU A 204 -8.65 5.77 2.55
CA GLU A 204 -9.09 6.37 1.31
C GLU A 204 -9.77 7.72 1.52
N VAL A 205 -9.43 8.69 0.68
CA VAL A 205 -10.13 9.96 0.57
C VAL A 205 -10.61 10.17 -0.87
N TYR A 206 -11.86 10.60 -1.06
CA TYR A 206 -12.39 10.92 -2.38
C TYR A 206 -13.02 12.32 -2.43
N SER A 207 -12.98 12.93 -3.61
CA SER A 207 -13.64 14.19 -3.91
C SER A 207 -15.12 13.93 -4.18
N LYS A 208 -16.02 14.59 -3.42
CA LYS A 208 -17.47 14.51 -3.62
C LYS A 208 -18.00 15.60 -4.55
N ALA A 209 -17.25 16.70 -4.70
CA ALA A 209 -17.62 17.83 -5.54
C ALA A 209 -16.40 18.64 -5.97
N GLU A 210 -16.54 19.39 -7.06
CA GLU A 210 -15.56 20.38 -7.50
C GLU A 210 -16.19 21.76 -7.31
N LYS A 211 -15.56 22.61 -6.51
CA LYS A 211 -15.96 24.00 -6.31
C LYS A 211 -15.45 24.82 -7.49
N PRO A 212 -16.33 25.50 -8.26
CA PRO A 212 -15.90 26.33 -9.36
C PRO A 212 -14.96 27.44 -8.88
N GLY A 213 -13.91 27.68 -9.66
CA GLY A 213 -13.04 28.83 -9.47
C GLY A 213 -13.79 30.14 -9.64
N ARG A 214 -13.33 31.20 -8.95
CA ARG A 214 -13.89 32.55 -9.05
C ARG A 214 -12.98 33.43 -9.88
N LYS A 215 -13.46 34.00 -10.98
CA LYS A 215 -12.76 35.07 -11.71
C LYS A 215 -13.25 36.43 -11.22
N GLY A 216 -12.38 37.16 -10.53
CA GLY A 216 -12.57 38.55 -10.13
C GLY A 216 -11.83 39.54 -11.03
N LEU A 217 -12.05 40.83 -10.83
CA LEU A 217 -11.41 41.91 -11.60
C LEU A 217 -9.90 42.06 -11.35
N PHE A 218 -9.40 41.51 -10.23
CA PHE A 218 -8.00 41.63 -9.80
C PHE A 218 -7.36 40.30 -9.36
N SER A 219 -8.14 39.22 -9.25
CA SER A 219 -7.64 37.87 -8.93
C SER A 219 -8.56 36.81 -9.52
N SER A 220 -8.00 35.66 -9.88
CA SER A 220 -8.76 34.47 -10.23
C SER A 220 -8.37 33.31 -9.31
N GLU A 221 -9.36 32.70 -8.68
CA GLU A 221 -9.22 31.44 -7.95
C GLU A 221 -9.50 30.28 -8.90
N LYS A 222 -8.69 29.22 -8.83
CA LYS A 222 -8.92 28.00 -9.61
C LYS A 222 -10.05 27.15 -9.02
N ALA A 223 -10.53 26.18 -9.81
CA ALA A 223 -11.42 25.17 -9.28
C ALA A 223 -10.68 24.29 -8.26
N THR A 224 -11.37 23.88 -7.20
CA THR A 224 -10.80 23.08 -6.10
C THR A 224 -11.70 21.91 -5.75
N GLN A 225 -11.10 20.81 -5.30
CA GLN A 225 -11.83 19.62 -4.90
C GLN A 225 -12.37 19.76 -3.48
N GLU A 226 -13.59 19.29 -3.27
CA GLU A 226 -14.19 19.13 -1.96
C GLU A 226 -14.12 17.65 -1.57
N PHE A 227 -13.16 17.33 -0.71
CA PHE A 227 -13.00 15.97 -0.19
C PHE A 227 -14.04 15.64 0.87
N PHE A 228 -14.53 14.41 0.86
CA PHE A 228 -15.41 13.89 1.90
C PHE A 228 -14.59 13.28 3.03
N ILE A 229 -14.92 13.60 4.28
CA ILE A 229 -14.40 12.91 5.46
C ILE A 229 -15.60 12.25 6.12
N ASP A 230 -15.51 10.95 6.39
CA ASP A 230 -16.55 10.24 7.11
C ASP A 230 -16.42 10.55 8.61
N THR A 231 -17.44 11.22 9.15
CA THR A 231 -17.51 11.58 10.57
C THR A 231 -18.34 10.59 11.40
N ASP A 232 -19.02 9.66 10.74
CA ASP A 232 -19.86 8.65 11.41
C ASP A 232 -19.00 7.44 11.85
N ASP A 233 -17.92 7.15 11.12
CA ASP A 233 -16.87 6.20 11.53
C ASP A 233 -15.78 6.89 12.36
N LEU A 234 -15.57 6.41 13.60
CA LEU A 234 -14.59 6.99 14.53
C LEU A 234 -13.15 6.94 14.03
N GLU A 235 -12.75 5.85 13.37
CA GLU A 235 -11.39 5.70 12.84
C GLU A 235 -11.20 6.56 11.59
N ALA A 236 -12.20 6.61 10.71
CA ALA A 236 -12.17 7.47 9.54
C ALA A 236 -12.08 8.96 9.93
N ALA A 237 -12.88 9.39 10.91
CA ALA A 237 -12.86 10.75 11.45
C ALA A 237 -11.50 11.09 12.07
N ARG A 238 -10.93 10.17 12.86
CA ARG A 238 -9.61 10.33 13.49
C ARG A 238 -8.48 10.46 12.48
N GLN A 239 -8.55 9.70 11.38
CA GLN A 239 -7.53 9.69 10.33
C GLN A 239 -7.76 10.78 9.27
N GLY A 240 -8.92 11.44 9.29
CA GLY A 240 -9.30 12.43 8.28
C GLY A 240 -9.44 11.81 6.90
N VAL A 241 -10.19 10.71 6.78
CA VAL A 241 -10.39 9.97 5.53
C VAL A 241 -11.87 9.74 5.23
N SER A 242 -12.19 9.44 3.98
CA SER A 242 -13.55 9.05 3.54
C SER A 242 -13.91 7.61 3.92
N SER A 243 -12.90 6.73 4.02
CA SER A 243 -13.09 5.33 4.39
C SER A 243 -11.81 4.79 5.02
N TYR A 244 -11.99 3.91 6.02
CA TYR A 244 -10.91 3.27 6.75
C TYR A 244 -11.23 1.77 6.93
N GLU A 245 -10.38 0.91 6.37
CA GLU A 245 -10.57 -0.54 6.44
C GLU A 245 -9.32 -1.23 6.95
N LYS A 246 -9.47 -2.16 7.90
CA LYS A 246 -8.39 -3.04 8.35
C LYS A 246 -8.63 -4.43 7.82
N HIS A 247 -7.57 -5.09 7.37
CA HIS A 247 -7.63 -6.43 6.81
C HIS A 247 -6.57 -7.32 7.44
N ALA A 248 -6.92 -8.60 7.62
CA ALA A 248 -6.03 -9.62 8.15
C ALA A 248 -6.13 -10.85 7.24
N LEU A 249 -5.00 -11.33 6.72
CA LEU A 249 -4.88 -12.59 6.01
C LEU A 249 -4.14 -13.58 6.88
N ILE A 250 -4.75 -14.74 7.11
CA ILE A 250 -4.23 -15.75 8.02
C ILE A 250 -4.53 -17.17 7.52
N PRO A 251 -3.58 -18.12 7.60
CA PRO A 251 -3.85 -19.52 7.35
C PRO A 251 -4.89 -20.09 8.31
N HIS A 252 -5.73 -20.99 7.81
CA HIS A 252 -6.81 -21.61 8.59
C HIS A 252 -6.32 -22.24 9.92
N GLU A 253 -5.15 -22.88 9.90
CA GLU A 253 -4.57 -23.52 11.10
C GLU A 253 -4.15 -22.48 12.15
N ALA A 254 -3.53 -21.38 11.75
CA ALA A 254 -3.18 -20.28 12.66
C ALA A 254 -4.42 -19.58 13.22
N TYR A 255 -5.45 -19.39 12.39
CA TYR A 255 -6.73 -18.84 12.86
C TYR A 255 -7.35 -19.74 13.94
N GLN A 256 -7.37 -21.06 13.74
CA GLN A 256 -7.86 -22.01 14.73
C GLN A 256 -7.06 -21.97 16.03
N ALA A 257 -5.73 -21.81 15.96
CA ALA A 257 -4.89 -21.67 17.14
C ALA A 257 -5.23 -20.41 17.94
N LEU A 258 -5.38 -19.25 17.27
CA LEU A 258 -5.79 -17.99 17.90
C LEU A 258 -7.19 -18.06 18.49
N TYR A 259 -8.11 -18.76 17.82
CA TYR A 259 -9.46 -18.97 18.30
C TYR A 259 -9.48 -19.85 19.56
N ALA A 260 -8.77 -20.99 19.53
CA ALA A 260 -8.67 -21.89 20.68
C ALA A 260 -7.96 -21.25 21.88
N ALA A 261 -7.03 -20.32 21.63
CA ALA A 261 -6.37 -19.53 22.67
C ALA A 261 -7.24 -18.39 23.24
N GLY A 262 -8.42 -18.11 22.67
CA GLY A 262 -9.30 -17.03 23.09
C GLY A 262 -8.84 -15.62 22.66
N GLU A 263 -7.81 -15.52 21.81
CA GLU A 263 -7.22 -14.24 21.39
C GLU A 263 -7.84 -13.70 20.09
N ALA A 264 -8.55 -14.53 19.32
CA ALA A 264 -9.09 -14.17 18.00
C ALA A 264 -9.97 -12.90 18.03
N GLN A 265 -10.91 -12.78 18.98
CA GLN A 265 -11.80 -11.61 19.05
C GLN A 265 -11.03 -10.31 19.33
N LYS A 266 -10.02 -10.38 20.21
CA LYS A 266 -9.17 -9.24 20.57
C LYS A 266 -8.28 -8.80 19.41
N ILE A 267 -7.69 -9.76 18.70
CA ILE A 267 -6.78 -9.49 17.57
C ILE A 267 -7.55 -8.98 16.35
N PHE A 268 -8.66 -9.61 16.00
CA PHE A 268 -9.39 -9.33 14.77
C PHE A 268 -10.52 -8.31 14.93
N SER A 269 -10.63 -7.66 16.10
CA SER A 269 -11.63 -6.60 16.30
C SER A 269 -11.48 -5.47 15.26
N GLY A 270 -12.53 -5.29 14.46
CA GLY A 270 -12.58 -4.30 13.37
C GLY A 270 -11.73 -4.67 12.14
N TYR A 271 -11.24 -5.90 12.03
CA TYR A 271 -10.59 -6.41 10.82
C TYR A 271 -11.58 -7.17 9.95
N LYS A 272 -11.51 -6.96 8.63
CA LYS A 272 -12.02 -7.89 7.63
C LYS A 272 -11.04 -9.07 7.55
N VAL A 273 -11.45 -10.25 8.02
CA VAL A 273 -10.57 -11.42 8.11
C VAL A 273 -10.69 -12.30 6.88
N HIS A 274 -9.54 -12.62 6.29
CA HIS A 274 -9.38 -13.46 5.12
C HIS A 274 -8.68 -14.74 5.55
N ILE A 275 -9.38 -15.87 5.50
CA ILE A 275 -8.82 -17.15 5.94
C ILE A 275 -8.31 -17.92 4.73
N LEU A 276 -7.00 -18.20 4.70
CA LEU A 276 -6.38 -18.99 3.64
C LEU A 276 -6.51 -20.49 3.96
N SER A 277 -7.18 -21.24 3.10
CA SER A 277 -7.32 -22.69 3.21
C SER A 277 -7.14 -23.34 1.85
N LYS A 278 -6.23 -24.32 1.76
CA LYS A 278 -5.93 -25.05 0.51
C LYS A 278 -5.61 -24.13 -0.68
N GLY A 279 -4.92 -23.02 -0.44
CA GLY A 279 -4.55 -22.04 -1.47
C GLY A 279 -5.69 -21.13 -1.94
N GLN A 280 -6.85 -21.17 -1.29
CA GLN A 280 -7.98 -20.29 -1.58
C GLN A 280 -8.29 -19.42 -0.38
N VAL A 281 -8.66 -18.17 -0.65
CA VAL A 281 -9.18 -17.25 0.37
C VAL A 281 -10.65 -17.59 0.58
N ILE A 282 -10.97 -18.06 1.78
CA ILE A 282 -12.32 -18.18 2.29
C ILE A 282 -12.54 -16.92 3.13
N SER A 283 -13.20 -15.93 2.56
CA SER A 283 -13.63 -14.77 3.34
C SER A 283 -14.74 -15.21 4.28
N ASP A 284 -14.51 -15.12 5.59
CA ASP A 284 -15.58 -15.26 6.57
C ASP A 284 -16.25 -13.88 6.76
N VAL A 285 -17.56 -13.91 7.03
CA VAL A 285 -18.52 -12.77 7.03
C VAL A 285 -18.05 -11.56 7.83
#